data_AF-A0AAW4BF67-F1
#
_entry.id   AF-A0AAW4BF67-F1
#
_cell.length_a   1.000
_cell.length_b   1.000
_cell.length_c   1.000
_cell.angle_alpha   90.00
_cell.angle_beta   90.00
_cell.angle_gamma   90.00
#
_symmetry.space_group_name_H-M   'P 1'
#
loop_
_entity.id
_entity.type
_entity.pdbx_description
1 polymer ?
#
loop_
_entity_poly.entity_id
_entity_poly.type
_entity_poly.pdbx_seq_one_letter_code
_entity_poly.pdbx_strand_id
1 'polypeptide(L)' 'MVVEVRRAEPSDAKAIKGVYERPNAYTSTLQIPLPSSDMWEKRFQTIPDHVYAYVALVDGEVV' A
#
# COMPACT_ATOMS: atom_id res chain seq x y z
N MET A 1 -5.58 -19.20 8.60
CA MET A 1 -5.45 -18.02 7.71
C MET A 1 -4.01 -17.99 7.23
N VAL A 2 -3.79 -18.07 5.93
CA VAL A 2 -2.45 -17.97 5.34
C VAL A 2 -2.24 -16.51 4.96
N VAL A 3 -1.11 -15.93 5.36
CA VAL A 3 -0.71 -14.59 4.97
C VAL A 3 0.48 -14.73 4.03
N GLU A 4 0.33 -14.24 2.81
CA GLU A 4 1.41 -14.19 1.83
C GLU A 4 2.04 -12.80 1.86
N VAL A 5 3.37 -12.74 1.77
CA VAL A 5 4.10 -11.47 1.72
C VAL A 5 4.96 -11.46 0.46
N ARG A 6 4.80 -10.42 -0.35
CA ARG A 6 5.57 -10.23 -1.59
C ARG A 6 5.96 -8.78 -1.82
N ARG A 7 6.88 -8.57 -2.77
CA ARG A 7 7.17 -7.22 -3.28
C ARG A 7 5.90 -6.58 -3.80
N ALA A 8 5.75 -5.30 -3.49
CA ALA A 8 4.67 -4.49 -4.03
C ALA A 8 4.98 -4.16 -5.49
N GLU A 9 4.00 -4.36 -6.35
CA GLU A 9 4.05 -4.05 -7.78
C GLU A 9 3.29 -2.75 -8.06
N PRO A 10 3.57 -2.05 -9.18
CA PRO A 10 2.85 -0.84 -9.54
C PRO A 10 1.31 -0.99 -9.58
N SER A 11 0.83 -2.18 -9.92
CA SER A 11 -0.60 -2.52 -9.93
C SER A 11 -1.26 -2.53 -8.55
N ASP A 12 -0.48 -2.66 -7.48
CA ASP A 12 -0.99 -2.69 -6.10
C ASP A 12 -1.35 -1.29 -5.56
N ALA A 13 -0.97 -0.22 -6.27
CA ALA A 13 -1.13 1.16 -5.81
C ALA A 13 -2.55 1.47 -5.31
N LYS A 14 -3.57 1.01 -6.04
CA LYS A 14 -4.99 1.19 -5.66
C LYS A 14 -5.35 0.44 -4.38
N ALA A 15 -4.88 -0.79 -4.22
CA ALA A 15 -5.18 -1.61 -3.05
C ALA A 15 -4.46 -1.06 -1.80
N ILE A 16 -3.19 -0.67 -1.96
CA ILE A 16 -2.39 -0.02 -0.91
C ILE A 16 -3.03 1.29 -0.46
N LYS A 17 -3.46 2.13 -1.40
CA LYS A 17 -4.24 3.34 -1.12
C LYS A 17 -5.47 3.03 -0.28
N GLY A 18 -6.19 1.94 -0.59
CA GLY A 18 -7.35 1.48 0.17
C GLY A 18 -7.03 1.05 1.60
N VAL A 19 -5.87 0.43 1.84
CA VAL A 19 -5.38 0.13 3.20
C VAL A 19 -5.12 1.43 3.97
N TYR A 20 -4.39 2.37 3.36
CA TYR A 20 -4.04 3.64 4.00
C TYR A 20 -5.24 4.60 4.19
N GLU A 21 -6.38 4.32 3.56
CA GLU A 21 -7.66 5.00 3.83
C GLU A 21 -8.35 4.53 5.11
N ARG A 22 -7.93 3.39 5.69
CA ARG A 22 -8.59 2.86 6.88
C ARG A 22 -8.10 3.57 8.14
N PRO A 23 -8.99 3.85 9.12
CA PRO A 23 -8.62 4.47 10.38
C PRO A 23 -7.40 3.84 11.04
N ASN A 24 -7.37 2.52 11.15
CA ASN A 24 -6.27 1.79 11.78
C ASN A 24 -4.91 2.04 11.11
N ALA A 25 -4.87 2.36 9.81
CA ALA A 25 -3.64 2.60 9.09
C ALA A 25 -3.09 4.01 9.33
N TYR A 26 -3.94 5.03 9.53
CA TYR A 26 -3.50 6.42 9.70
C TYR A 26 -3.55 6.92 11.15
N THR A 27 -4.38 6.37 12.04
CA THR A 27 -4.51 6.88 13.43
C THR A 27 -3.27 6.63 14.29
N SER A 28 -2.46 5.63 13.94
CA SER A 28 -1.26 5.24 14.68
C SER A 28 0.03 5.44 13.88
N THR A 29 -0.05 6.20 12.78
CA THR A 29 1.08 6.50 11.92
C THR A 29 1.06 7.98 11.52
N LEU A 30 1.98 8.40 10.65
CA LEU A 30 1.99 9.75 10.05
C LEU A 30 1.27 9.81 8.70
N GLN A 31 0.47 8.79 8.36
CA GLN A 31 -0.31 8.79 7.14
C GLN A 31 -1.47 9.78 7.28
N ILE A 32 -1.87 10.38 6.17
CA ILE A 32 -2.97 11.34 6.12
C ILE A 32 -4.22 10.59 5.66
N PRO A 33 -5.39 10.82 6.28
CA PRO A 33 -6.65 10.25 5.81
C PRO A 33 -6.98 10.72 4.38
N LEU A 34 -7.77 9.91 3.67
CA LEU A 34 -8.22 10.21 2.29
C LEU A 34 -7.06 10.48 1.30
N PRO A 35 -6.02 9.62 1.23
CA PRO A 35 -4.92 9.80 0.29
C PRO A 35 -5.38 9.80 -1.19
N SER A 36 -4.73 10.64 -2.00
CA SER A 36 -4.95 10.73 -3.44
C SER A 36 -4.53 9.45 -4.18
N SER A 37 -5.36 9.00 -5.13
CA SER A 37 -5.03 7.89 -6.03
C SER A 37 -3.81 8.22 -6.90
N ASP A 38 -3.79 9.39 -7.54
CA ASP A 38 -2.69 9.84 -8.40
C ASP A 38 -1.34 9.85 -7.67
N MET A 39 -1.35 10.20 -6.38
CA MET A 39 -0.13 10.24 -5.56
C MET A 39 0.41 8.82 -5.31
N TRP A 40 -0.46 7.85 -5.02
CA TRP A 40 -0.06 6.45 -4.85
C TRP A 40 0.38 5.80 -6.15
N GLU A 41 -0.32 6.05 -7.26
CA GLU A 41 0.08 5.57 -8.58
C GLU A 41 1.48 6.08 -8.96
N LYS A 42 1.73 7.38 -8.81
CA LYS A 42 3.07 7.97 -9.06
C LYS A 42 4.14 7.39 -8.14
N ARG A 43 3.82 7.21 -6.85
CA ARG A 43 4.77 6.67 -5.87
C ARG A 43 5.22 5.25 -6.22
N PHE A 44 4.33 4.43 -6.75
CA PHE A 44 4.63 3.05 -7.12
C PHE A 44 5.14 2.87 -8.54
N GLN A 45 4.95 3.86 -9.42
CA GLN A 45 5.62 3.90 -10.72
C GLN A 45 7.11 4.26 -10.59
N THR A 46 7.49 5.02 -9.57
CA THR A 46 8.86 5.51 -9.38
C THR A 46 9.33 5.28 -7.95
N ILE A 47 9.52 4.01 -7.58
CA ILE A 47 10.12 3.67 -6.28
C ILE A 47 11.60 4.04 -6.32
N PRO A 48 12.10 4.89 -5.39
CA PRO A 48 13.51 5.28 -5.37
C PRO A 48 14.44 4.09 -5.09
N ASP A 49 15.69 4.22 -5.51
CA ASP A 49 16.72 3.25 -5.18
C ASP A 49 16.83 3.04 -3.66
N HIS A 50 17.06 1.79 -3.26
CA HIS A 50 17.13 1.36 -1.87
C HIS A 50 15.83 1.52 -1.06
N VAL A 51 14.71 1.86 -1.71
CA VAL A 51 13.37 1.79 -1.12
C VAL A 51 12.69 0.49 -1.54
N TYR A 52 12.13 -0.19 -0.55
CA TYR A 52 11.66 -1.56 -0.69
C TYR A 52 10.24 -1.67 -0.15
N ALA A 53 9.27 -1.65 -1.04
CA ALA A 53 7.87 -1.82 -0.69
C ALA A 53 7.45 -3.28 -0.74
N TYR A 54 6.60 -3.68 0.22
CA TYR A 54 6.02 -5.00 0.34
C TYR A 54 4.54 -4.87 0.66
N VAL A 55 3.77 -5.90 0.30
CA VAL A 55 2.36 -6.06 0.65
C VAL A 55 2.14 -7.40 1.32
N ALA A 56 1.21 -7.42 2.28
CA ALA A 56 0.64 -8.64 2.81
C ALA A 56 -0.67 -8.93 2.08
N LEU A 57 -0.93 -10.20 1.80
CA LEU A 57 -2.14 -10.66 1.14
C LEU A 57 -2.84 -11.71 1.99
N VAL A 58 -4.17 -11.63 2.02
CA VAL A 58 -5.06 -12.67 2.53
C VAL A 58 -6.07 -12.98 1.43
N ASP A 59 -6.18 -14.25 1.05
CA ASP A 59 -7.06 -14.72 -0.03
C ASP A 59 -6.87 -13.96 -1.36
N GLY A 60 -5.63 -13.53 -1.64
CA GLY A 60 -5.26 -12.78 -2.85
C GLY A 60 -5.53 -11.27 -2.79
N GLU A 61 -6.09 -10.76 -1.69
CA GLU A 61 -6.35 -9.33 -1.47
C GLU A 61 -5.29 -8.70 -0.58
N VAL A 62 -4.84 -7.49 -0.92
CA VAL A 62 -3.91 -6.71 -0.08
C VAL A 62 -4.65 -6.21 1.16
N VAL A 63 -4.08 -6.48 2.35
CA VAL A 63 -4.66 -6.15 3.66
C VAL A 63 -3.75 -5.29 4.54
#